data_AF-A0A922JMP4-F1
#
_entry.id   AF-A0A922JMP4-F1
#
_cell.length_a   1.000
_cell.length_b   1.000
_cell.length_c   1.000
_cell.angle_alpha   90.00
_cell.angle_beta   90.00
_cell.angle_gamma   90.00
#
_symmetry.space_group_name_H-M   'P 1'
#
loop_
_entity.id
_entity.type
_entity.pdbx_description
1 polymer ?
#
loop_
_entity_poly.entity_id
_entity_poly.type
_entity_poly.pdbx_seq_one_letter_code
_entity_poly.pdbx_strand_id
1 'polypeptide(L)'
;MIPPHRLSYHRKPSPPPATPFPRTGDSSSPTLKILPEHPATLILRRFLFLVAVSLSCVILFRASDSVRFLPRFQSSTSGSSSSSFPFNFSSAFGDSPLEAGDGYRLEKVLKDAAMEDSTVIITAINEAWAAPNSVVDLFLESFRIGDHTRRLLNHLVIIGLDQKAFARCLVIHTHCFSLVSDGVDFRHEAYFMTPDYLKMMWKRIDFLRSVLEMGYNFVFTDADVMWFRDPFPQFYLDADFQIACDIFLGSSDDVLNRPNGGFNYVKSNNRSVEFYKFWYSSHETFPGYHDQDVLNIIKSHPFILDIGLKMKFLDTAYFGGLCEPSKDLNEVCTMHANCCFGLDNKLHDLRIMLQDWKHFMSLPPSLKRLSNFSWSVPQNCSLSSLHHYDSLKKDIEEGGQD
;
A
#
# COMPACT_ATOMS: atom_id res chain seq x y z
N MET A 1 -18.48 -52.82 44.96
CA MET A 1 -18.01 -51.48 44.57
C MET A 1 -16.96 -51.67 43.48
N ILE A 2 -17.34 -52.00 42.24
CA ILE A 2 -17.63 -51.12 41.09
C ILE A 2 -16.50 -50.10 40.81
N PRO A 3 -15.66 -50.33 39.79
CA PRO A 3 -14.85 -49.30 39.14
C PRO A 3 -15.64 -48.59 38.02
N PRO A 4 -15.29 -47.34 37.64
CA PRO A 4 -16.08 -46.55 36.71
C PRO A 4 -15.77 -46.82 35.22
N HIS A 5 -16.79 -46.50 34.42
CA HIS A 5 -16.96 -46.76 32.99
C HIS A 5 -15.97 -46.08 32.05
N ARG A 6 -15.55 -46.82 31.01
CA ARG A 6 -15.09 -46.33 29.69
C ARG A 6 -16.30 -46.19 28.76
N LEU A 7 -16.45 -45.04 28.10
CA LEU A 7 -17.35 -44.83 26.96
C LEU A 7 -16.64 -45.24 25.66
N SER A 8 -17.26 -46.13 24.88
CA SER A 8 -16.80 -46.57 23.57
C SER A 8 -17.60 -45.91 22.44
N TYR A 9 -16.89 -45.61 21.35
CA TYR A 9 -17.41 -45.08 20.10
C TYR A 9 -18.30 -46.10 19.37
N HIS A 10 -19.51 -45.69 18.99
CA HIS A 10 -20.40 -46.47 18.10
C HIS A 10 -20.12 -46.15 16.62
N ARG A 11 -19.73 -47.18 15.88
CA ARG A 11 -19.63 -47.22 14.41
C ARG A 11 -20.98 -47.66 13.83
N LYS A 12 -21.59 -46.87 12.94
CA LYS A 12 -22.83 -47.25 12.24
C LYS A 12 -22.54 -48.25 11.10
N PRO A 13 -23.43 -49.24 10.81
CA PRO A 13 -23.24 -50.22 9.74
C PRO A 13 -23.88 -49.78 8.40
N SER A 14 -23.29 -50.25 7.31
CA SER A 14 -23.71 -50.07 5.91
C SER A 14 -24.92 -50.94 5.52
N PRO A 15 -25.79 -50.50 4.58
CA PRO A 15 -26.91 -51.29 4.08
C PRO A 15 -26.54 -52.21 2.87
N PRO A 16 -27.34 -53.28 2.60
CA PRO A 16 -27.05 -54.32 1.60
C PRO A 16 -27.58 -54.00 0.18
N PRO A 17 -27.20 -54.76 -0.86
CA PRO A 17 -27.48 -54.45 -2.26
C PRO A 17 -28.79 -55.07 -2.77
N ALA A 18 -29.43 -54.43 -3.75
CA ALA A 18 -30.58 -54.98 -4.47
C ALA A 18 -30.36 -54.96 -6.00
N THR A 19 -30.62 -56.11 -6.62
CA THR A 19 -30.57 -56.44 -8.05
C THR A 19 -31.90 -56.17 -8.79
N PRO A 20 -31.93 -56.21 -10.14
CA PRO A 20 -32.88 -55.46 -10.98
C PRO A 20 -34.05 -56.29 -11.55
N PHE A 21 -35.05 -55.62 -12.17
CA PHE A 21 -35.88 -55.98 -13.36
C PHE A 21 -37.29 -55.31 -13.29
N PRO A 22 -38.09 -55.19 -14.37
CA PRO A 22 -37.81 -55.10 -15.82
C PRO A 22 -38.55 -53.93 -16.54
N ARG A 23 -38.20 -53.71 -17.81
CA ARG A 23 -38.87 -52.83 -18.80
C ARG A 23 -40.27 -53.30 -19.18
N THR A 24 -41.19 -52.36 -19.40
CA THR A 24 -42.20 -52.38 -20.49
C THR A 24 -42.74 -50.96 -20.76
N GLY A 25 -43.03 -50.65 -22.02
CA GLY A 25 -44.05 -49.65 -22.39
C GLY A 25 -43.59 -48.47 -23.24
N ASP A 26 -43.56 -48.67 -24.55
CA ASP A 26 -43.53 -47.62 -25.59
C ASP A 26 -44.68 -46.61 -25.43
N SER A 27 -44.40 -45.33 -25.71
CA SER A 27 -45.37 -44.46 -26.40
C SER A 27 -44.62 -43.40 -27.22
N SER A 28 -44.89 -43.42 -28.51
CA SER A 28 -44.33 -42.58 -29.54
C SER A 28 -45.14 -41.30 -29.72
N SER A 29 -44.45 -40.16 -29.91
CA SER A 29 -45.00 -38.96 -30.54
C SER A 29 -43.90 -38.17 -31.25
N PRO A 30 -44.25 -37.43 -32.32
CA PRO A 30 -43.39 -37.27 -33.49
C PRO A 30 -42.37 -36.16 -33.32
N THR A 31 -41.11 -36.47 -33.64
CA THR A 31 -40.03 -35.49 -33.72
C THR A 31 -40.24 -34.61 -34.96
N LEU A 32 -40.52 -33.33 -34.75
CA LEU A 32 -40.41 -32.29 -35.77
C LEU A 32 -38.94 -32.27 -36.24
N LYS A 33 -38.69 -32.74 -37.47
CA LYS A 33 -37.37 -32.67 -38.09
C LYS A 33 -37.02 -31.21 -38.36
N ILE A 34 -36.26 -30.60 -37.45
CA ILE A 34 -35.57 -29.33 -37.70
C ILE A 34 -34.41 -29.66 -38.65
N LEU A 35 -34.49 -29.12 -39.86
CA LEU A 35 -33.43 -29.20 -40.88
C LEU A 35 -32.15 -28.55 -40.30
N PRO A 36 -30.96 -29.15 -40.47
CA PRO A 36 -29.73 -28.57 -39.93
C PRO A 36 -29.43 -27.23 -40.60
N GLU A 37 -29.37 -26.16 -39.80
CA GLU A 37 -28.98 -24.83 -40.30
C GLU A 37 -27.54 -24.88 -40.83
N HIS A 38 -27.33 -24.28 -42.01
CA HIS A 38 -26.02 -24.19 -42.64
C HIS A 38 -25.05 -23.42 -41.72
N PRO A 39 -23.78 -23.84 -41.57
CA PRO A 39 -22.80 -23.17 -40.71
C PRO A 39 -22.60 -21.67 -41.04
N ALA A 40 -22.86 -21.26 -42.29
CA ALA A 40 -22.81 -19.86 -42.71
C ALA A 40 -23.87 -18.98 -42.03
N THR A 41 -25.07 -19.50 -41.79
CA THR A 41 -26.18 -18.78 -41.13
C THR A 41 -25.90 -18.53 -39.65
N LEU A 42 -25.25 -19.49 -38.97
CA LEU A 42 -24.85 -19.35 -37.57
C LEU A 42 -23.75 -18.28 -37.40
N ILE A 43 -22.77 -18.27 -38.33
CA ILE A 43 -21.68 -17.29 -38.34
C ILE A 43 -22.21 -15.88 -38.64
N LEU A 44 -23.11 -15.75 -39.62
CA LEU A 44 -23.74 -14.48 -39.97
C LEU A 44 -24.54 -13.91 -38.78
N ARG A 45 -25.27 -14.77 -38.05
CA ARG A 45 -26.06 -14.34 -36.89
C ARG A 45 -25.18 -13.89 -35.72
N ARG A 46 -24.04 -14.57 -35.47
CA ARG A 46 -23.04 -14.15 -34.48
C ARG A 46 -22.37 -12.84 -34.86
N PHE A 47 -22.05 -12.65 -36.15
CA PHE A 47 -21.50 -11.39 -36.66
C PHE A 47 -22.49 -10.23 -36.51
N LEU A 48 -23.76 -10.42 -36.90
CA LEU A 48 -24.81 -9.40 -36.75
C LEU A 48 -25.06 -9.04 -35.28
N PHE A 49 -24.98 -10.01 -34.36
CA PHE A 49 -25.08 -9.77 -32.93
C PHE A 49 -23.91 -8.91 -32.41
N LEU A 50 -22.67 -9.22 -32.81
CA LEU A 50 -21.48 -8.43 -32.44
C LEU A 50 -21.54 -7.01 -32.99
N VAL A 51 -22.03 -6.82 -34.22
CA VAL A 51 -22.22 -5.49 -34.82
C VAL A 51 -23.29 -4.71 -34.05
N ALA A 52 -24.42 -5.34 -33.70
CA ALA A 52 -25.48 -4.68 -32.93
C ALA A 52 -25.02 -4.25 -31.53
N VAL A 53 -24.25 -5.09 -30.84
CA VAL A 53 -23.64 -4.75 -29.54
C VAL A 53 -22.66 -3.59 -29.69
N SER A 54 -21.79 -3.64 -30.70
CA SER A 54 -20.80 -2.58 -30.95
C SER A 54 -21.48 -1.24 -31.27
N LEU A 55 -22.54 -1.24 -32.08
CA LEU A 55 -23.30 -0.02 -32.40
C LEU A 55 -23.98 0.55 -31.15
N SER A 56 -24.50 -0.32 -30.28
CA SER A 56 -25.13 0.07 -29.02
C SER A 56 -24.11 0.72 -28.07
N CYS A 57 -22.89 0.17 -27.98
CA CYS A 57 -21.80 0.76 -27.20
C CYS A 57 -21.38 2.13 -27.72
N VAL A 58 -21.32 2.32 -29.05
CA VAL A 58 -20.98 3.63 -29.66
C VAL A 58 -22.05 4.68 -29.38
N ILE A 59 -23.33 4.30 -29.43
CA ILE A 59 -24.45 5.21 -29.10
C ILE A 59 -24.39 5.63 -27.63
N LEU A 60 -24.15 4.70 -26.71
CA LEU A 60 -24.00 4.99 -25.28
C LEU A 60 -22.77 5.88 -24.99
N PHE A 61 -21.66 5.64 -25.69
CA PHE A 61 -20.46 6.47 -25.58
C PHE A 61 -20.72 7.91 -26.04
N ARG A 62 -21.38 8.10 -27.18
CA ARG A 62 -21.77 9.43 -27.70
C ARG A 62 -22.80 10.15 -26.82
N ALA A 63 -23.70 9.41 -26.19
CA ALA A 63 -24.65 9.97 -25.22
C ALA A 63 -23.94 10.45 -23.95
N SER A 64 -22.93 9.72 -23.46
CA SER A 64 -22.11 10.11 -22.31
C SER A 64 -21.31 11.40 -22.55
N ASP A 65 -20.71 11.54 -23.73
CA ASP A 65 -19.98 12.77 -24.11
C ASP A 65 -20.88 14.00 -24.21
N SER A 66 -22.17 13.81 -24.53
CA SER A 66 -23.14 14.92 -24.62
C SER A 66 -23.58 15.45 -23.25
N VAL A 67 -23.39 14.68 -22.17
CA VAL A 67 -23.75 15.09 -20.79
C VAL A 67 -22.60 15.88 -20.11
N ARG A 68 -21.39 15.86 -20.68
CA ARG A 68 -20.21 16.56 -20.13
C ARG A 68 -20.13 18.05 -20.48
N PHE A 69 -21.06 18.58 -21.28
CA PHE A 69 -21.14 20.00 -21.62
C PHE A 69 -22.47 20.62 -21.20
N LEU A 70 -22.62 20.89 -19.90
CA LEU A 70 -23.57 21.89 -19.40
C LEU A 70 -22.78 22.96 -18.61
N PRO A 71 -22.91 24.26 -18.94
CA PRO A 71 -22.15 25.31 -18.28
C PRO A 71 -22.74 25.68 -16.91
N ARG A 72 -21.79 25.84 -15.98
CA ARG A 72 -21.87 26.37 -14.61
C ARG A 72 -22.70 27.64 -14.51
N PHE A 73 -23.73 27.65 -13.65
CA PHE A 73 -24.46 28.86 -13.27
C PHE A 73 -23.57 29.78 -12.43
N GLN A 74 -23.43 31.03 -12.90
CA GLN A 74 -22.92 32.16 -12.14
C GLN A 74 -23.99 32.65 -11.15
N SER A 75 -23.57 33.06 -9.95
CA SER A 75 -24.28 34.08 -9.20
C SER A 75 -23.28 35.01 -8.50
N SER A 76 -23.40 36.29 -8.82
CA SER A 76 -22.77 37.42 -8.16
C SER A 76 -23.89 38.25 -7.53
N THR A 77 -23.72 38.76 -6.30
CA THR A 77 -23.67 40.21 -5.99
C THR A 77 -23.74 40.55 -4.48
N SER A 78 -22.85 41.49 -4.09
CA SER A 78 -23.00 42.65 -3.18
C SER A 78 -23.27 42.51 -1.66
N GLY A 79 -22.25 42.85 -0.85
CA GLY A 79 -22.10 44.17 -0.18
C GLY A 79 -22.83 44.45 1.15
N SER A 80 -22.06 44.78 2.21
CA SER A 80 -22.15 46.02 3.03
C SER A 80 -21.28 45.96 4.30
N SER A 81 -21.03 47.13 4.90
CA SER A 81 -19.84 47.52 5.67
C SER A 81 -19.98 47.54 7.21
N SER A 82 -18.80 47.49 7.85
CA SER A 82 -18.33 48.20 9.06
C SER A 82 -18.97 48.01 10.44
N SER A 83 -18.15 47.60 11.43
CA SER A 83 -17.82 48.43 12.61
C SER A 83 -16.72 47.79 13.48
N SER A 84 -15.79 48.62 13.96
CA SER A 84 -14.64 48.27 14.80
C SER A 84 -14.95 48.35 16.31
N PHE A 85 -14.09 47.70 17.12
CA PHE A 85 -13.71 47.94 18.54
C PHE A 85 -13.91 46.77 19.54
N PRO A 86 -13.06 46.65 20.59
CA PRO A 86 -12.30 45.41 20.85
C PRO A 86 -12.49 44.77 22.25
N PHE A 87 -11.84 43.60 22.41
CA PHE A 87 -11.34 42.90 23.63
C PHE A 87 -11.98 41.53 24.03
N ASN A 88 -11.04 40.58 24.17
CA ASN A 88 -10.94 39.41 25.07
C ASN A 88 -11.84 38.17 24.93
N PHE A 89 -11.21 37.13 24.36
CA PHE A 89 -11.05 35.75 24.85
C PHE A 89 -12.24 35.06 25.50
N SER A 90 -12.87 34.14 24.75
CA SER A 90 -13.11 32.75 25.18
C SER A 90 -13.63 31.91 24.01
N SER A 91 -13.16 30.67 24.01
CA SER A 91 -13.46 29.57 23.09
C SER A 91 -14.95 29.38 22.78
N ALA A 92 -15.31 29.35 21.50
CA ALA A 92 -16.37 28.50 20.96
C ALA A 92 -16.29 28.49 19.42
N PHE A 93 -16.30 27.28 18.89
CA PHE A 93 -16.61 26.85 17.53
C PHE A 93 -17.31 27.91 16.65
N GLY A 94 -16.69 28.22 15.51
CA GLY A 94 -17.27 29.03 14.44
C GLY A 94 -16.66 28.63 13.11
N ASP A 95 -17.52 28.32 12.15
CA ASP A 95 -17.24 27.85 10.79
C ASP A 95 -15.97 28.45 10.17
N SER A 96 -15.07 27.57 9.74
CA SER A 96 -13.99 27.93 8.81
C SER A 96 -14.04 26.97 7.63
N PRO A 97 -13.76 27.46 6.41
CA PRO A 97 -13.68 26.60 5.24
C PRO A 97 -12.56 25.58 5.47
N LEU A 98 -12.93 24.33 5.67
CA LEU A 98 -12.06 23.18 5.42
C LEU A 98 -11.37 23.45 4.08
N GLU A 99 -10.03 23.38 4.07
CA GLU A 99 -9.09 23.38 2.92
C GLU A 99 -7.91 24.37 3.08
N ALA A 100 -8.10 25.59 3.62
CA ALA A 100 -6.99 26.57 3.68
C ALA A 100 -6.06 26.41 4.90
N GLY A 101 -6.61 26.02 6.05
CA GLY A 101 -5.87 25.97 7.32
C GLY A 101 -4.89 24.78 7.43
N ASP A 102 -5.32 23.60 7.01
CA ASP A 102 -4.49 22.39 7.07
C ASP A 102 -3.41 22.38 5.98
N GLY A 103 -3.71 22.92 4.79
CA GLY A 103 -2.73 23.09 3.72
C GLY A 103 -1.57 24.01 4.13
N TYR A 104 -1.86 25.18 4.70
CA TYR A 104 -0.85 26.10 5.23
C TYR A 104 0.01 25.46 6.33
N ARG A 105 -0.62 24.63 7.19
CA ARG A 105 0.08 23.92 8.26
C ARG A 105 1.01 22.84 7.71
N LEU A 106 0.58 22.07 6.70
CA LEU A 106 1.41 21.07 6.04
C LEU A 106 2.60 21.73 5.35
N GLU A 107 2.37 22.78 4.56
CA GLU A 107 3.42 23.50 3.85
C GLU A 107 4.51 24.01 4.81
N LYS A 108 4.11 24.54 5.97
CA LYS A 108 5.06 24.96 7.00
C LYS A 108 5.90 23.80 7.53
N VAL A 109 5.28 22.67 7.88
CA VAL A 109 6.00 21.49 8.39
C VAL A 109 6.98 20.94 7.35
N LEU A 110 6.56 20.85 6.08
CA LEU A 110 7.41 20.41 4.98
C LEU A 110 8.59 21.37 4.77
N LYS A 111 8.32 22.68 4.76
CA LYS A 111 9.35 23.71 4.61
C LYS A 111 10.41 23.65 5.72
N ASP A 112 9.98 23.46 6.96
CA ASP A 112 10.88 23.40 8.12
C ASP A 112 11.73 22.10 8.13
N ALA A 113 11.25 21.04 7.49
CA ALA A 113 11.96 19.75 7.39
C ALA A 113 12.76 19.58 6.08
N ALA A 114 12.57 20.43 5.07
CA ALA A 114 13.16 20.24 3.76
C ALA A 114 14.71 20.32 3.75
N MET A 115 15.32 19.47 2.92
CA MET A 115 16.73 19.56 2.52
C MET A 115 16.95 20.72 1.53
N GLU A 116 18.22 20.99 1.17
CA GLU A 116 18.58 22.07 0.23
C GLU A 116 17.91 21.93 -1.15
N ASP A 117 17.64 20.70 -1.60
CA ASP A 117 17.00 20.39 -2.87
C ASP A 117 15.47 20.19 -2.75
N SER A 118 14.87 20.66 -1.65
CA SER A 118 13.45 20.49 -1.31
C SER A 118 13.03 19.03 -1.06
N THR A 119 13.96 18.12 -0.77
CA THR A 119 13.63 16.76 -0.35
C THR A 119 13.21 16.69 1.11
N VAL A 120 12.13 15.97 1.40
CA VAL A 120 11.70 15.59 2.76
C VAL A 120 11.66 14.08 2.91
N ILE A 121 11.88 13.56 4.11
CA ILE A 121 11.67 12.14 4.41
C ILE A 121 10.32 12.02 5.10
N ILE A 122 9.44 11.14 4.63
CA ILE A 122 8.07 11.02 5.13
C ILE A 122 7.84 9.59 5.60
N THR A 123 7.28 9.44 6.79
CA THR A 123 6.71 8.18 7.26
C THR A 123 5.30 8.40 7.79
N ALA A 124 4.47 7.36 7.79
CA ALA A 124 3.13 7.41 8.34
C ALA A 124 2.95 6.34 9.41
N ILE A 125 2.33 6.71 10.54
CA ILE A 125 2.10 5.81 11.68
C ILE A 125 0.68 5.95 12.20
N ASN A 126 0.13 4.83 12.70
CA ASN A 126 -1.11 4.78 13.46
C ASN A 126 -0.84 4.47 14.94
N GLU A 127 -1.90 4.36 15.75
CA GLU A 127 -1.85 4.10 17.19
C GLU A 127 -0.97 2.90 17.54
N ALA A 128 -1.13 1.77 16.83
CA ALA A 128 -0.42 0.53 17.12
C ALA A 128 1.10 0.67 16.91
N TRP A 129 1.50 1.38 15.86
CA TRP A 129 2.91 1.60 15.52
C TRP A 129 3.54 2.69 16.39
N ALA A 130 2.72 3.63 16.87
CA ALA A 130 3.10 4.72 17.76
C ALA A 130 3.13 4.34 19.25
N ALA A 131 2.68 3.15 19.63
CA ALA A 131 2.70 2.71 21.02
C ALA A 131 4.12 2.76 21.62
N PRO A 132 4.29 3.05 22.92
CA PRO A 132 5.61 3.02 23.55
C PRO A 132 6.29 1.66 23.40
N ASN A 133 7.59 1.67 23.08
CA ASN A 133 8.42 0.49 22.78
C ASN A 133 7.94 -0.32 21.56
N SER A 134 7.19 0.32 20.65
CA SER A 134 6.72 -0.24 19.39
C SER A 134 7.61 0.17 18.22
N VAL A 135 7.11 -0.02 16.99
CA VAL A 135 7.86 0.07 15.73
C VAL A 135 8.49 1.45 15.54
N VAL A 136 7.79 2.53 15.89
CA VAL A 136 8.32 3.90 15.72
C VAL A 136 9.58 4.14 16.56
N ASP A 137 9.71 3.53 17.72
CA ASP A 137 10.88 3.72 18.58
C ASP A 137 12.10 3.01 17.98
N LEU A 138 11.92 1.82 17.40
CA LEU A 138 12.96 1.07 16.67
C LEU A 138 13.34 1.79 15.36
N PHE A 139 12.35 2.33 14.64
CA PHE A 139 12.55 3.15 13.46
C PHE A 139 13.47 4.33 13.76
N LEU A 140 13.13 5.14 14.77
CA LEU A 140 13.96 6.29 15.16
C LEU A 140 15.32 5.87 15.72
N GLU A 141 15.40 4.74 16.43
CA GLU A 141 16.68 4.17 16.87
C GLU A 141 17.58 3.82 15.67
N SER A 142 17.04 3.22 14.62
CA SER A 142 17.80 2.83 13.42
C SER A 142 18.53 4.03 12.80
N PHE A 143 17.86 5.17 12.63
CA PHE A 143 18.50 6.41 12.19
C PHE A 143 19.59 6.91 13.15
N ARG A 144 19.42 6.73 14.46
CA ARG A 144 20.40 7.23 15.45
C ARG A 144 21.69 6.41 15.45
N ILE A 145 21.60 5.12 15.18
CA ILE A 145 22.72 4.18 15.21
C ILE A 145 23.27 3.82 13.82
N GLY A 146 22.58 4.20 12.76
CA GLY A 146 23.00 3.96 11.39
C GLY A 146 24.19 4.83 10.98
N ASP A 147 24.92 4.34 9.99
CA ASP A 147 26.10 4.98 9.42
C ASP A 147 25.67 6.20 8.57
N HIS A 148 26.01 7.40 9.04
CA HIS A 148 25.61 8.64 8.40
C HIS A 148 24.08 8.81 8.24
N THR A 149 23.23 8.24 9.10
CA THR A 149 21.76 8.43 9.00
C THR A 149 21.20 9.41 10.03
N ARG A 150 21.89 9.65 11.16
CA ARG A 150 21.36 10.45 12.28
C ARG A 150 20.91 11.86 11.89
N ARG A 151 21.63 12.54 10.99
CA ARG A 151 21.28 13.89 10.53
C ARG A 151 19.98 13.93 9.73
N LEU A 152 19.59 12.80 9.11
CA LEU A 152 18.38 12.69 8.31
C LEU A 152 17.11 12.80 9.16
N LEU A 153 17.20 12.58 10.47
CA LEU A 153 16.08 12.83 11.38
C LEU A 153 15.63 14.30 11.37
N ASN A 154 16.52 15.25 11.08
CA ASN A 154 16.13 16.66 10.93
C ASN A 154 15.20 16.89 9.73
N HIS A 155 15.14 15.93 8.80
CA HIS A 155 14.36 16.00 7.58
C HIS A 155 13.20 15.01 7.55
N LEU A 156 13.02 14.25 8.64
CA LEU A 156 11.92 13.33 8.80
C LEU A 156 10.65 14.08 9.17
N VAL A 157 9.56 13.83 8.49
CA VAL A 157 8.20 14.23 8.82
C VAL A 157 7.40 12.98 9.13
N ILE A 158 6.82 12.91 10.32
CA ILE A 158 5.98 11.79 10.73
C ILE A 158 4.51 12.20 10.62
N ILE A 159 3.77 11.47 9.80
CA ILE A 159 2.34 11.65 9.58
C ILE A 159 1.57 10.75 10.56
N GLY A 160 0.85 11.36 11.49
CA GLY A 160 -0.06 10.65 12.39
C GLY A 160 -1.40 10.42 11.69
N LEU A 161 -1.77 9.16 11.49
CA LEU A 161 -3.03 8.76 10.84
C LEU A 161 -4.24 8.82 11.80
N ASP A 162 -3.95 8.92 13.10
CA ASP A 162 -4.93 9.13 14.17
C ASP A 162 -4.35 10.06 15.26
N GLN A 163 -5.22 10.49 16.18
CA GLN A 163 -4.86 11.46 17.21
C GLN A 163 -3.82 10.95 18.21
N LYS A 164 -3.80 9.65 18.53
CA LYS A 164 -2.82 9.09 19.47
C LYS A 164 -1.45 8.98 18.81
N ALA A 165 -1.41 8.56 17.55
CA ALA A 165 -0.20 8.56 16.76
C ALA A 165 0.40 9.96 16.61
N PHE A 166 -0.44 10.95 16.30
CA PHE A 166 -0.03 12.35 16.22
C PHE A 166 0.46 12.89 17.57
N ALA A 167 -0.25 12.60 18.68
CA ALA A 167 0.17 13.00 20.02
C ALA A 167 1.51 12.35 20.42
N ARG A 168 1.72 11.07 20.11
CA ARG A 168 3.01 10.41 20.31
C ARG A 168 4.11 11.11 19.52
N CYS A 169 3.86 11.40 18.24
CA CYS A 169 4.84 12.06 17.38
C CYS A 169 5.36 13.35 18.03
N LEU A 170 4.47 14.21 18.52
CA LEU A 170 4.83 15.49 19.15
C LEU A 170 5.74 15.35 20.38
N VAL A 171 5.78 14.16 21.00
CA VAL A 171 6.64 13.87 22.15
C VAL A 171 8.01 13.35 21.70
N ILE A 172 8.07 12.57 20.62
CA ILE A 172 9.29 11.86 20.21
C ILE A 172 10.03 12.50 19.04
N HIS A 173 9.40 13.43 18.33
CA HIS A 173 9.91 14.02 17.10
C HIS A 173 9.44 15.46 16.88
N THR A 174 10.19 16.23 16.07
CA THR A 174 9.96 17.67 15.85
C THR A 174 8.92 17.95 14.75
N HIS A 175 9.00 17.24 13.63
CA HIS A 175 8.15 17.50 12.47
C HIS A 175 7.02 16.47 12.40
N CYS A 176 5.84 16.90 12.84
CA CYS A 176 4.66 16.05 12.92
C CYS A 176 3.49 16.71 12.18
N PHE A 177 2.75 15.90 11.42
CA PHE A 177 1.50 16.34 10.78
C PHE A 177 0.38 15.34 11.06
N SER A 178 -0.84 15.84 11.22
CA SER A 178 -2.02 15.00 11.49
C SER A 178 -2.82 14.85 10.20
N LEU A 179 -2.98 13.61 9.73
CA LEU A 179 -3.77 13.27 8.55
C LEU A 179 -5.00 12.45 8.96
N VAL A 180 -5.73 12.92 9.97
CA VAL A 180 -6.96 12.26 10.45
C VAL A 180 -7.99 12.24 9.33
N SER A 181 -8.63 11.09 9.08
CA SER A 181 -9.80 11.01 8.20
C SER A 181 -11.05 11.21 9.02
N ASP A 182 -11.96 12.08 8.59
CA ASP A 182 -13.30 12.14 9.16
C ASP A 182 -14.00 10.77 8.98
N GLY A 183 -14.44 10.18 10.08
CA GLY A 183 -15.31 9.00 10.08
C GLY A 183 -14.66 7.63 9.89
N VAL A 184 -13.32 7.49 9.92
CA VAL A 184 -12.64 6.18 9.90
C VAL A 184 -11.83 5.97 11.17
N ASP A 185 -12.14 4.90 11.91
CA ASP A 185 -11.49 4.59 13.19
C ASP A 185 -10.25 3.71 13.01
N PHE A 186 -9.08 4.32 12.79
CA PHE A 186 -7.80 3.59 12.61
C PHE A 186 -7.18 3.06 13.92
N ARG A 187 -7.98 2.87 14.99
CA ARG A 187 -7.54 2.46 16.33
C ARG A 187 -6.92 1.06 16.41
N HIS A 188 -7.21 0.19 15.46
CA HIS A 188 -6.71 -1.19 15.44
C HIS A 188 -5.54 -1.32 14.47
N GLU A 189 -4.68 -2.34 14.66
CA GLU A 189 -3.82 -2.84 13.58
C GLU A 189 -4.75 -2.99 12.37
N ALA A 190 -4.63 -2.12 11.37
CA ALA A 190 -5.47 -2.20 10.19
C ALA A 190 -5.10 -3.52 9.55
N TYR A 191 -5.85 -4.58 9.88
CA TYR A 191 -5.53 -5.92 9.42
C TYR A 191 -5.41 -5.82 7.91
N PHE A 192 -4.30 -6.36 7.42
CA PHE A 192 -3.93 -6.28 6.01
C PHE A 192 -5.14 -6.59 5.12
N MET A 193 -5.34 -5.82 4.06
CA MET A 193 -6.47 -5.95 3.11
C MET A 193 -7.90 -5.68 3.64
N THR A 194 -8.09 -5.19 4.87
CA THR A 194 -9.41 -4.70 5.30
C THR A 194 -9.84 -3.45 4.51
N PRO A 195 -11.15 -3.15 4.41
CA PRO A 195 -11.63 -1.93 3.74
C PRO A 195 -11.00 -0.64 4.28
N ASP A 196 -10.77 -0.58 5.60
CA ASP A 196 -10.14 0.59 6.23
C ASP A 196 -8.63 0.65 5.94
N TYR A 197 -7.94 -0.50 5.85
CA TYR A 197 -6.57 -0.57 5.34
C TYR A 197 -6.49 -0.04 3.91
N LEU A 198 -7.37 -0.48 3.01
CA LEU A 198 -7.37 -0.03 1.60
C LEU A 198 -7.59 1.49 1.51
N LYS A 199 -8.58 2.04 2.23
CA LYS A 199 -8.80 3.49 2.30
C LYS A 199 -7.56 4.23 2.83
N MET A 200 -6.90 3.69 3.85
CA MET A 200 -5.68 4.28 4.44
C MET A 200 -4.52 4.32 3.43
N MET A 201 -4.28 3.22 2.71
CA MET A 201 -3.21 3.15 1.70
C MET A 201 -3.47 4.10 0.54
N TRP A 202 -4.71 4.19 0.05
CA TRP A 202 -5.05 5.14 -1.01
C TRP A 202 -4.97 6.59 -0.55
N LYS A 203 -5.36 6.90 0.69
CA LYS A 203 -5.17 8.23 1.28
C LYS A 203 -3.69 8.61 1.39
N ARG A 204 -2.82 7.65 1.69
CA ARG A 204 -1.36 7.85 1.64
C ARG A 204 -0.91 8.26 0.24
N ILE A 205 -1.36 7.57 -0.81
CA ILE A 205 -1.01 7.94 -2.20
C ILE A 205 -1.48 9.36 -2.52
N ASP A 206 -2.69 9.74 -2.14
CA ASP A 206 -3.22 11.09 -2.38
C ASP A 206 -2.49 12.19 -1.59
N PHE A 207 -2.09 11.88 -0.35
CA PHE A 207 -1.27 12.78 0.45
C PHE A 207 0.10 13.02 -0.22
N LEU A 208 0.76 11.94 -0.67
CA LEU A 208 2.05 12.05 -1.37
C LEU A 208 1.93 12.78 -2.71
N ARG A 209 0.81 12.62 -3.43
CA ARG A 209 0.48 13.46 -4.60
C ARG A 209 0.48 14.95 -4.23
N SER A 210 -0.17 15.31 -3.13
CA SER A 210 -0.25 16.71 -2.67
C SER A 210 1.13 17.28 -2.31
N VAL A 211 2.02 16.47 -1.72
CA VAL A 211 3.42 16.87 -1.45
C VAL A 211 4.17 17.20 -2.75
N LEU A 212 3.98 16.40 -3.81
CA LEU A 212 4.59 16.68 -5.12
C LEU A 212 4.01 17.96 -5.74
N GLU A 213 2.70 18.18 -5.65
CA GLU A 213 2.04 19.39 -6.16
C GLU A 213 2.52 20.67 -5.44
N MET A 214 2.94 20.55 -4.17
CA MET A 214 3.58 21.62 -3.41
C MET A 214 5.05 21.85 -3.78
N GLY A 215 5.63 21.03 -4.67
CA GLY A 215 7.00 21.21 -5.16
C GLY A 215 8.09 20.50 -4.34
N TYR A 216 7.74 19.64 -3.39
CA TYR A 216 8.71 18.89 -2.58
C TYR A 216 9.02 17.53 -3.19
N ASN A 217 10.31 17.18 -3.29
CA ASN A 217 10.71 15.79 -3.47
C ASN A 217 10.46 15.05 -2.16
N PHE A 218 10.30 13.74 -2.19
CA PHE A 218 10.21 12.99 -0.95
C PHE A 218 10.83 11.60 -1.04
N VAL A 219 11.41 11.17 0.07
CA VAL A 219 11.62 9.76 0.37
C VAL A 219 10.48 9.30 1.27
N PHE A 220 9.63 8.40 0.80
CA PHE A 220 8.66 7.74 1.66
C PHE A 220 9.27 6.47 2.22
N THR A 221 9.06 6.22 3.51
CA THR A 221 9.50 5.02 4.21
C THR A 221 8.43 4.57 5.19
N ASP A 222 8.03 3.30 5.14
CA ASP A 222 7.23 2.69 6.20
C ASP A 222 8.07 2.64 7.49
N ALA A 223 7.41 2.70 8.63
CA ALA A 223 8.09 2.73 9.93
C ALA A 223 8.74 1.38 10.31
N ASP A 224 8.47 0.30 9.58
CA ASP A 224 9.10 -1.02 9.74
C ASP A 224 10.26 -1.24 8.76
N VAL A 225 10.77 -0.14 8.16
CA VAL A 225 12.02 -0.11 7.42
C VAL A 225 13.13 0.45 8.31
N MET A 226 14.14 -0.36 8.62
CA MET A 226 15.29 0.06 9.41
C MET A 226 16.34 0.73 8.52
N TRP A 227 16.87 1.88 8.96
CA TRP A 227 17.87 2.66 8.25
C TRP A 227 19.27 2.41 8.80
N PHE A 228 20.12 1.77 8.00
CA PHE A 228 21.46 1.36 8.38
C PHE A 228 22.55 2.24 7.79
N ARG A 229 22.34 2.79 6.60
CA ARG A 229 23.28 3.71 5.95
C ARG A 229 22.52 4.78 5.17
N ASP A 230 23.14 5.93 4.99
CA ASP A 230 22.63 6.99 4.12
C ASP A 230 22.32 6.46 2.70
N PRO A 231 21.04 6.44 2.26
CA PRO A 231 20.68 5.91 0.96
C PRO A 231 20.85 6.91 -0.19
N PHE A 232 21.02 8.21 0.10
CA PHE A 232 21.06 9.25 -0.93
C PHE A 232 22.13 9.02 -2.02
N PRO A 233 23.34 8.54 -1.69
CA PRO A 233 24.35 8.19 -2.70
C PRO A 233 23.92 7.07 -3.67
N GLN A 234 22.95 6.23 -3.30
CA GLN A 234 22.48 5.11 -4.12
C GLN A 234 21.30 5.48 -5.04
N PHE A 235 20.77 6.70 -4.93
CA PHE A 235 19.66 7.14 -5.78
C PHE A 235 20.11 7.57 -7.17
N TYR A 236 19.29 7.21 -8.16
CA TYR A 236 19.50 7.63 -9.55
C TYR A 236 19.13 9.10 -9.73
N LEU A 237 20.10 9.91 -10.18
CA LEU A 237 19.91 11.35 -10.35
C LEU A 237 18.92 11.69 -11.47
N ASP A 238 18.78 10.85 -12.49
CA ASP A 238 17.94 11.11 -13.65
C ASP A 238 16.53 10.49 -13.54
N ALA A 239 16.21 9.81 -12.44
CA ALA A 239 14.92 9.16 -12.23
C ALA A 239 13.89 10.10 -11.57
N ASP A 240 12.63 9.94 -11.98
CA ASP A 240 11.47 10.68 -11.47
C ASP A 240 10.85 9.95 -10.27
N PHE A 241 10.79 8.61 -10.34
CA PHE A 241 10.19 7.73 -9.34
C PHE A 241 11.07 6.48 -9.16
N GLN A 242 11.48 6.22 -7.92
CA GLN A 242 12.38 5.11 -7.59
C GLN A 242 11.80 4.34 -6.41
N ILE A 243 11.73 3.01 -6.49
CA ILE A 243 11.01 2.21 -5.50
C ILE A 243 11.79 0.94 -5.15
N ALA A 244 11.79 0.57 -3.86
CA ALA A 244 12.33 -0.70 -3.38
C ALA A 244 11.56 -1.90 -3.93
N CYS A 245 12.12 -3.09 -3.80
CA CYS A 245 11.54 -4.32 -4.35
C CYS A 245 11.37 -5.39 -3.28
N ASP A 246 10.32 -6.20 -3.40
CA ASP A 246 10.25 -7.50 -2.74
C ASP A 246 11.16 -8.52 -3.44
N ILE A 247 11.31 -8.39 -4.77
CA ILE A 247 12.20 -9.22 -5.61
C ILE A 247 12.82 -8.33 -6.69
N PHE A 248 14.16 -8.28 -6.73
CA PHE A 248 14.95 -7.59 -7.74
C PHE A 248 15.55 -8.58 -8.76
N LEU A 249 15.27 -8.38 -10.05
CA LEU A 249 15.66 -9.27 -11.14
C LEU A 249 17.04 -8.94 -11.74
N GLY A 250 17.77 -7.99 -11.15
CA GLY A 250 19.15 -7.66 -11.51
C GLY A 250 19.32 -6.40 -12.37
N SER A 251 18.24 -5.74 -12.77
CA SER A 251 18.31 -4.47 -13.52
C SER A 251 17.30 -3.47 -12.97
N SER A 252 17.76 -2.25 -12.67
CA SER A 252 16.91 -1.16 -12.18
C SER A 252 15.93 -0.62 -13.21
N ASP A 253 16.08 -0.95 -14.50
CA ASP A 253 15.17 -0.56 -15.58
C ASP A 253 14.11 -1.64 -15.89
N ASP A 254 14.24 -2.83 -15.30
CA ASP A 254 13.34 -3.93 -15.62
C ASP A 254 11.97 -3.74 -14.92
N VAL A 255 10.94 -3.44 -15.72
CA VAL A 255 9.56 -3.30 -15.24
C VAL A 255 8.99 -4.59 -14.65
N LEU A 256 9.62 -5.75 -14.86
CA LEU A 256 9.22 -7.02 -14.26
C LEU A 256 9.66 -7.17 -12.80
N ASN A 257 10.54 -6.30 -12.28
CA ASN A 257 10.84 -6.22 -10.85
C ASN A 257 9.55 -6.12 -10.03
N ARG A 258 9.52 -6.68 -8.81
CA ARG A 258 8.34 -6.62 -7.94
C ARG A 258 8.49 -5.48 -6.93
N PRO A 259 8.00 -4.27 -7.22
CA PRO A 259 8.10 -3.13 -6.30
C PRO A 259 7.40 -3.38 -4.97
N ASN A 260 7.98 -2.83 -3.92
CA ASN A 260 7.45 -2.76 -2.58
C ASN A 260 7.17 -1.29 -2.20
N GLY A 261 5.95 -1.01 -1.75
CA GLY A 261 5.50 0.35 -1.41
C GLY A 261 6.11 0.97 -0.15
N GLY A 262 6.86 0.17 0.63
CA GLY A 262 7.42 0.58 1.92
C GLY A 262 8.64 1.47 1.83
N PHE A 263 9.27 1.61 0.66
CA PHE A 263 10.35 2.59 0.46
C PHE A 263 10.39 3.10 -0.97
N ASN A 264 10.33 4.42 -1.16
CA ASN A 264 10.48 5.04 -2.47
C ASN A 264 11.06 6.46 -2.38
N TYR A 265 11.75 6.89 -3.43
CA TYR A 265 12.24 8.26 -3.60
C TYR A 265 11.65 8.86 -4.88
N VAL A 266 10.99 10.00 -4.75
CA VAL A 266 10.23 10.64 -5.83
C VAL A 266 10.61 12.10 -5.93
N LYS A 267 10.95 12.54 -7.14
CA LYS A 267 11.24 13.95 -7.43
C LYS A 267 9.97 14.67 -7.84
N SER A 268 9.73 15.86 -7.31
CA SER A 268 8.60 16.69 -7.74
C SER A 268 8.86 17.24 -9.14
N ASN A 269 8.02 16.83 -10.09
CA ASN A 269 7.91 17.39 -11.42
C ASN A 269 6.55 17.00 -12.03
N ASN A 270 6.24 17.53 -13.21
CA ASN A 270 4.94 17.26 -13.86
C ASN A 270 4.70 15.77 -14.10
N ARG A 271 5.74 14.96 -14.38
CA ARG A 271 5.58 13.53 -14.68
C ARG A 271 5.22 12.75 -13.43
N SER A 272 5.90 13.00 -12.31
CA SER A 272 5.59 12.34 -11.05
C SER A 272 4.23 12.76 -10.50
N VAL A 273 3.85 14.03 -10.63
CA VAL A 273 2.51 14.53 -10.25
C VAL A 273 1.42 13.82 -11.05
N GLU A 274 1.54 13.76 -12.39
CA GLU A 274 0.56 13.08 -13.24
C GLU A 274 0.55 11.56 -12.99
N PHE A 275 1.69 10.95 -12.72
CA PHE A 275 1.77 9.55 -12.33
C PHE A 275 1.03 9.28 -11.01
N TYR A 276 1.21 10.10 -9.98
CA TYR A 276 0.52 9.92 -8.69
C TYR A 276 -1.00 10.15 -8.82
N LYS A 277 -1.45 11.08 -9.67
CA LYS A 277 -2.88 11.24 -10.02
C LYS A 277 -3.42 9.98 -10.67
N PHE A 278 -2.71 9.43 -11.66
CA PHE A 278 -3.10 8.21 -12.34
C PHE A 278 -3.13 7.02 -11.38
N TRP A 279 -2.10 6.84 -10.56
CA TRP A 279 -2.03 5.77 -9.58
C TRP A 279 -3.18 5.86 -8.58
N TYR A 280 -3.41 7.03 -7.98
CA TYR A 280 -4.53 7.24 -7.08
C TYR A 280 -5.88 6.90 -7.73
N SER A 281 -6.18 7.48 -8.89
CA SER A 281 -7.46 7.23 -9.59
C SER A 281 -7.66 5.77 -10.02
N SER A 282 -6.58 4.98 -10.14
CA SER A 282 -6.66 3.58 -10.55
C SER A 282 -7.40 2.71 -9.53
N HIS A 283 -7.54 3.13 -8.27
CA HIS A 283 -8.32 2.40 -7.28
C HIS A 283 -9.79 2.21 -7.69
N GLU A 284 -10.34 3.10 -8.52
CA GLU A 284 -11.70 3.00 -9.04
C GLU A 284 -11.83 1.88 -10.07
N THR A 285 -10.75 1.62 -10.83
CA THR A 285 -10.69 0.58 -11.86
C THR A 285 -10.36 -0.79 -11.27
N PHE A 286 -9.61 -0.82 -10.17
CA PHE A 286 -9.17 -2.04 -9.49
C PHE A 286 -9.70 -2.11 -8.05
N PRO A 287 -11.04 -2.18 -7.85
CA PRO A 287 -11.60 -2.24 -6.51
C PRO A 287 -11.14 -3.50 -5.77
N GLY A 288 -10.83 -3.35 -4.49
CA GLY A 288 -10.38 -4.46 -3.63
C GLY A 288 -8.88 -4.77 -3.68
N TYR A 289 -8.13 -4.17 -4.61
CA TYR A 289 -6.66 -4.25 -4.63
C TYR A 289 -6.04 -3.11 -3.82
N HIS A 290 -4.91 -3.40 -3.17
CA HIS A 290 -4.14 -2.37 -2.48
C HIS A 290 -3.20 -1.63 -3.46
N ASP A 291 -2.61 -0.54 -2.99
CA ASP A 291 -1.81 0.39 -3.79
C ASP A 291 -0.63 -0.27 -4.52
N GLN A 292 0.13 -1.14 -3.85
CA GLN A 292 1.26 -1.86 -4.47
C GLN A 292 0.82 -2.94 -5.48
N ASP A 293 -0.31 -3.62 -5.26
CA ASP A 293 -0.89 -4.52 -6.27
C ASP A 293 -1.26 -3.74 -7.54
N VAL A 294 -1.94 -2.60 -7.36
CA VAL A 294 -2.30 -1.73 -8.48
C VAL A 294 -1.05 -1.17 -9.16
N LEU A 295 -0.01 -0.76 -8.42
CA LEU A 295 1.27 -0.34 -9.00
C LEU A 295 1.87 -1.43 -9.89
N ASN A 296 1.84 -2.68 -9.44
CA ASN A 296 2.32 -3.81 -10.22
C ASN A 296 1.59 -3.99 -11.54
N ILE A 297 0.30 -3.63 -11.61
CA ILE A 297 -0.49 -3.66 -12.84
C ILE A 297 -0.17 -2.45 -13.72
N ILE A 298 -0.18 -1.24 -13.15
CA ILE A 298 -0.14 0.01 -13.93
C ILE A 298 1.26 0.45 -14.35
N LYS A 299 2.33 -0.07 -13.74
CA LYS A 299 3.72 0.29 -14.09
C LYS A 299 4.08 -0.01 -15.56
N SER A 300 3.35 -0.92 -16.21
CA SER A 300 3.50 -1.26 -17.62
C SER A 300 2.43 -0.62 -18.52
N HIS A 301 1.57 0.24 -17.95
CA HIS A 301 0.48 0.88 -18.71
C HIS A 301 1.05 1.89 -19.72
N PRO A 302 0.51 2.00 -20.96
CA PRO A 302 1.01 2.93 -21.98
C PRO A 302 1.12 4.38 -21.51
N PHE A 303 0.22 4.81 -20.61
CA PHE A 303 0.26 6.13 -19.98
C PHE A 303 1.62 6.46 -19.33
N ILE A 304 2.32 5.49 -18.75
CA ILE A 304 3.66 5.68 -18.15
C ILE A 304 4.68 6.13 -19.21
N LEU A 305 4.61 5.55 -20.40
CA LEU A 305 5.43 5.93 -21.54
C LEU A 305 5.01 7.29 -22.11
N ASP A 306 3.70 7.55 -22.19
CA ASP A 306 3.15 8.81 -22.74
C ASP A 306 3.59 10.03 -21.93
N ILE A 307 3.59 9.94 -20.60
CA ILE A 307 4.10 11.00 -19.73
C ILE A 307 5.63 11.02 -19.63
N GLY A 308 6.30 9.99 -20.18
CA GLY A 308 7.74 9.84 -20.17
C GLY A 308 8.35 9.69 -18.77
N LEU A 309 7.61 9.06 -17.85
CA LEU A 309 8.05 8.85 -16.46
C LEU A 309 9.30 7.96 -16.43
N LYS A 310 10.36 8.43 -15.78
CA LYS A 310 11.57 7.64 -15.56
C LYS A 310 11.47 6.89 -14.23
N MET A 311 11.00 5.65 -14.32
CA MET A 311 10.90 4.73 -13.19
C MET A 311 12.20 3.93 -13.02
N LYS A 312 12.68 3.79 -11.78
CA LYS A 312 13.78 2.88 -11.42
C LYS A 312 13.38 1.98 -10.26
N PHE A 313 13.88 0.76 -10.29
CA PHE A 313 13.74 -0.21 -9.22
C PHE A 313 15.05 -0.29 -8.43
N LEU A 314 14.95 -0.11 -7.11
CA LEU A 314 16.10 -0.09 -6.23
C LEU A 314 16.55 -1.52 -5.93
N ASP A 315 17.87 -1.76 -6.03
CA ASP A 315 18.50 -3.07 -5.84
C ASP A 315 18.41 -3.50 -4.37
N THR A 316 17.97 -4.73 -4.13
CA THR A 316 17.82 -5.32 -2.80
C THR A 316 19.16 -5.55 -2.08
N ALA A 317 20.28 -5.42 -2.79
CA ALA A 317 21.61 -5.32 -2.17
C ALA A 317 21.73 -4.08 -1.25
N TYR A 318 21.11 -2.95 -1.62
CA TYR A 318 21.14 -1.73 -0.81
C TYR A 318 19.82 -1.50 -0.07
N PHE A 319 18.69 -1.81 -0.72
CA PHE A 319 17.33 -1.59 -0.21
C PHE A 319 16.64 -2.93 0.00
N GLY A 320 17.17 -3.73 0.92
CA GLY A 320 16.72 -5.10 1.15
C GLY A 320 15.41 -5.17 1.93
N GLY A 321 14.89 -6.38 2.02
CA GLY A 321 13.82 -6.71 2.95
C GLY A 321 13.85 -8.19 3.32
N LEU A 322 13.07 -8.63 4.30
CA LEU A 322 13.00 -10.06 4.66
C LEU A 322 12.57 -10.98 3.50
N CYS A 323 11.86 -10.47 2.48
CA CYS A 323 11.59 -11.23 1.25
C CYS A 323 12.87 -11.55 0.46
N GLU A 324 13.79 -10.59 0.38
CA GLU A 324 15.07 -10.69 -0.30
C GLU A 324 16.12 -9.87 0.48
N PRO A 325 16.73 -10.46 1.53
CA PRO A 325 17.61 -9.70 2.41
C PRO A 325 18.89 -9.28 1.70
N SER A 326 19.34 -8.04 1.94
CA SER A 326 20.69 -7.62 1.56
C SER A 326 21.72 -8.56 2.18
N LYS A 327 22.71 -8.97 1.39
CA LYS A 327 23.71 -9.97 1.82
C LYS A 327 24.96 -9.35 2.42
N ASP A 328 25.17 -8.04 2.22
CA ASP A 328 26.39 -7.35 2.65
C ASP A 328 26.04 -6.16 3.56
N LEU A 329 26.38 -6.30 4.85
CA LEU A 329 26.19 -5.24 5.84
C LEU A 329 27.09 -4.02 5.56
N ASN A 330 28.14 -4.16 4.74
CA ASN A 330 28.96 -3.03 4.29
C ASN A 330 28.23 -2.15 3.26
N GLU A 331 27.19 -2.66 2.60
CA GLU A 331 26.50 -1.95 1.51
C GLU A 331 25.05 -1.58 1.87
N VAL A 332 24.37 -2.40 2.68
CA VAL A 332 22.96 -2.20 3.06
C VAL A 332 22.64 -0.78 3.54
N CYS A 333 21.70 -0.12 2.87
CA CYS A 333 21.17 1.18 3.26
C CYS A 333 19.94 1.03 4.14
N THR A 334 18.99 0.20 3.72
CA THR A 334 17.76 -0.07 4.46
C THR A 334 17.41 -1.55 4.45
N MET A 335 16.67 -1.99 5.47
CA MET A 335 16.05 -3.32 5.48
C MET A 335 14.59 -3.22 5.93
N HIS A 336 13.66 -3.70 5.10
CA HIS A 336 12.23 -3.74 5.39
C HIS A 336 11.81 -5.06 6.06
N ALA A 337 10.96 -5.00 7.09
CA ALA A 337 10.23 -6.17 7.59
C ALA A 337 9.02 -6.53 6.70
N ASN A 338 9.21 -6.55 5.37
CA ASN A 338 8.26 -7.11 4.39
C ASN A 338 8.17 -8.64 4.52
N CYS A 339 7.24 -9.28 3.80
CA CYS A 339 6.96 -10.72 3.95
C CYS A 339 6.72 -11.16 5.40
N CYS A 340 6.17 -10.27 6.23
CA CYS A 340 5.93 -10.50 7.64
C CYS A 340 4.57 -9.94 8.07
N PHE A 341 3.80 -10.74 8.81
CA PHE A 341 2.49 -10.36 9.33
C PHE A 341 2.49 -10.38 10.86
N GLY A 342 1.67 -9.49 11.41
CA GLY A 342 1.50 -9.32 12.84
C GLY A 342 2.57 -8.41 13.44
N LEU A 343 2.11 -7.41 14.17
CA LEU A 343 2.96 -6.46 14.88
C LEU A 343 4.02 -7.11 15.76
N ASP A 344 3.66 -8.15 16.52
CA ASP A 344 4.60 -8.82 17.44
C ASP A 344 5.73 -9.54 16.71
N ASN A 345 5.43 -10.20 15.58
CA ASN A 345 6.45 -10.85 14.75
C ASN A 345 7.40 -9.82 14.14
N LYS A 346 6.85 -8.72 13.62
CA LYS A 346 7.65 -7.60 13.10
C LYS A 346 8.55 -7.02 14.18
N LEU A 347 8.01 -6.70 15.36
CA LEU A 347 8.78 -6.14 16.46
C LEU A 347 9.93 -7.05 16.91
N HIS A 348 9.69 -8.36 16.96
CA HIS A 348 10.74 -9.34 17.31
C HIS A 348 11.90 -9.30 16.31
N ASP A 349 11.62 -9.47 15.02
CA ASP A 349 12.66 -9.53 14.00
C ASP A 349 13.34 -8.15 13.80
N LEU A 350 12.60 -7.04 13.89
CA LEU A 350 13.20 -5.70 13.86
C LEU A 350 14.22 -5.47 14.98
N ARG A 351 13.93 -5.96 16.20
CA ARG A 351 14.89 -5.87 17.33
C ARG A 351 16.17 -6.67 17.04
N ILE A 352 16.03 -7.84 16.43
CA ILE A 352 17.18 -8.68 16.04
C ILE A 352 18.00 -7.98 14.95
N MET A 353 17.36 -7.41 13.92
CA MET A 353 18.05 -6.63 12.89
C MET A 353 18.92 -5.51 13.49
N LEU A 354 18.38 -4.77 14.46
CA LEU A 354 19.14 -3.72 15.14
C LEU A 354 20.27 -4.29 16.02
N GLN A 355 20.10 -5.46 16.62
CA GLN A 355 21.17 -6.14 17.37
C GLN A 355 22.30 -6.61 16.44
N ASP A 356 21.97 -7.23 15.30
CA ASP A 356 22.94 -7.62 14.28
C ASP A 356 23.73 -6.40 13.79
N TRP A 357 23.03 -5.29 13.51
CA TRP A 357 23.66 -4.05 13.09
C TRP A 357 24.62 -3.47 14.15
N LYS A 358 24.20 -3.41 15.41
CA LYS A 358 25.05 -2.94 16.52
C LYS A 358 26.30 -3.81 16.66
N HIS A 359 26.13 -5.12 16.55
CA HIS A 359 27.24 -6.06 16.62
C HIS A 359 28.20 -5.84 15.45
N PHE A 360 27.71 -5.79 14.21
CA PHE A 360 28.50 -5.48 13.03
C PHE A 360 29.26 -4.15 13.19
N MET A 361 28.59 -3.10 13.65
CA MET A 361 29.19 -1.78 13.81
C MET A 361 30.30 -1.74 14.86
N SER A 362 30.26 -2.62 15.86
CA SER A 362 31.30 -2.76 16.88
C SER A 362 32.60 -3.42 16.38
N LEU A 363 32.58 -4.03 15.19
CA LEU A 363 33.75 -4.73 14.64
C LEU A 363 34.81 -3.76 14.08
N PRO A 364 36.11 -4.10 14.19
CA PRO A 364 37.18 -3.40 13.49
C PRO A 364 37.00 -3.41 11.96
N PRO A 365 37.48 -2.38 11.23
CA PRO A 365 37.35 -2.29 9.77
C PRO A 365 37.93 -3.48 8.98
N SER A 366 38.99 -4.11 9.51
CA SER A 366 39.57 -5.32 8.90
C SER A 366 38.60 -6.49 8.94
N LEU A 367 37.87 -6.67 10.05
CA LEU A 367 36.87 -7.73 10.17
C LEU A 367 35.65 -7.42 9.31
N LYS A 368 35.15 -6.18 9.28
CA LYS A 368 33.99 -5.80 8.44
C LYS A 368 34.18 -6.15 6.96
N ARG A 369 35.39 -5.96 6.41
CA ARG A 369 35.74 -6.34 5.02
C ARG A 369 35.91 -7.83 4.78
N LEU A 370 36.28 -8.60 5.81
CA LEU A 370 36.57 -10.03 5.70
C LEU A 370 35.39 -10.89 6.12
N SER A 371 34.41 -10.32 6.82
CA SER A 371 33.35 -11.06 7.46
C SER A 371 32.18 -11.32 6.52
N ASN A 372 31.84 -12.60 6.38
CA ASN A 372 30.52 -13.06 5.91
C ASN A 372 29.49 -12.88 7.04
N PHE A 373 29.32 -11.65 7.54
CA PHE A 373 28.26 -11.38 8.50
C PHE A 373 26.92 -11.50 7.78
N SER A 374 26.05 -12.38 8.28
CA SER A 374 24.70 -12.55 7.78
C SER A 374 23.71 -12.08 8.83
N TRP A 375 22.54 -11.66 8.38
CA TRP A 375 21.42 -11.40 9.27
C TRP A 375 21.00 -12.67 10.02
N SER A 376 20.64 -12.49 11.29
CA SER A 376 20.05 -13.52 12.14
C SER A 376 18.53 -13.64 11.94
N VAL A 377 17.96 -12.76 11.12
CA VAL A 377 16.55 -12.71 10.70
C VAL A 377 16.35 -13.30 9.29
N PRO A 378 15.12 -13.73 8.95
CA PRO A 378 13.94 -13.76 9.80
C PRO A 378 13.94 -14.91 10.83
N GLN A 379 13.30 -14.71 11.98
CA GLN A 379 13.03 -15.77 12.97
C GLN A 379 11.53 -16.02 13.11
N ASN A 380 10.77 -14.97 13.40
CA ASN A 380 9.31 -15.06 13.56
C ASN A 380 8.57 -14.65 12.28
N CYS A 381 9.16 -13.78 11.47
CA CYS A 381 8.67 -13.54 10.13
C CYS A 381 8.94 -14.80 9.28
N SER A 382 8.00 -15.16 8.40
CA SER A 382 8.25 -16.28 7.48
C SER A 382 7.38 -16.14 6.23
N LEU A 383 7.91 -16.60 5.09
CA LEU A 383 7.10 -16.75 3.87
C LEU A 383 5.94 -17.74 4.10
N SER A 384 6.10 -18.74 4.98
CA SER A 384 4.99 -19.64 5.35
C SER A 384 3.84 -18.95 6.07
N SER A 385 4.10 -17.82 6.75
CA SER A 385 3.06 -17.01 7.40
C SER A 385 2.14 -16.35 6.35
N LEU A 386 2.59 -16.11 5.11
CA LEU A 386 1.74 -15.66 3.98
C LEU A 386 0.68 -16.72 3.65
N HIS A 387 1.09 -17.98 3.51
CA HIS A 387 0.18 -19.07 3.13
C HIS A 387 -0.88 -19.37 4.18
N HIS A 388 -0.55 -19.23 5.47
CA HIS A 388 -1.53 -19.45 6.54
C HIS A 388 -2.59 -18.35 6.56
N TYR A 389 -2.20 -17.09 6.29
CA TYR A 389 -3.15 -15.98 6.16
C TYR A 389 -4.08 -16.15 4.95
N ASP A 390 -3.57 -16.53 3.79
CA ASP A 390 -4.39 -16.84 2.61
C ASP A 390 -5.36 -18.00 2.84
N SER A 391 -4.96 -19.00 3.65
CA SER A 391 -5.83 -20.11 4.06
C SER A 391 -6.92 -19.66 5.01
N LEU A 392 -6.59 -18.87 6.05
CA LEU A 392 -7.57 -18.34 6.99
C LEU A 392 -8.61 -17.45 6.30
N LYS A 393 -8.18 -16.71 5.27
CA LYS A 393 -9.06 -15.88 4.43
C LYS A 393 -10.09 -16.71 3.68
N LYS A 394 -9.67 -17.83 3.05
CA LYS A 394 -10.61 -18.74 2.38
C LYS A 394 -11.64 -19.31 3.35
N ASP A 395 -11.20 -19.70 4.56
CA ASP A 395 -12.09 -20.27 5.56
C ASP A 395 -13.13 -19.26 6.09
N ILE A 396 -12.76 -17.96 6.16
CA ILE A 396 -13.68 -16.88 6.57
C ILE A 396 -14.66 -16.51 5.44
N GLU A 397 -14.21 -16.53 4.18
CA GLU A 397 -15.07 -16.28 3.01
C GLU A 397 -16.05 -17.43 2.75
N GLU A 398 -15.65 -18.68 3.01
CA GLU A 398 -16.52 -19.87 2.87
C GLU A 398 -17.43 -20.10 4.10
N GLY A 399 -17.04 -19.65 5.29
CA GLY A 399 -17.84 -19.79 6.52
C GLY A 399 -18.93 -18.73 6.72
N GLY A 400 -19.04 -17.75 5.82
CA GLY A 400 -20.06 -16.69 5.85
C GLY A 400 -21.34 -17.00 5.08
N GLN A 401 -21.51 -18.23 4.58
CA GLN A 401 -22.60 -18.62 3.69
C GLN A 401 -23.61 -19.63 4.27
N ASP A 402 -23.54 -19.94 5.58
CA ASP A 402 -24.51 -20.81 6.26
C ASP A 402 -25.43 -20.07 7.25
#